data_AF-A0A4Y2VPV2-F1
#
_entry.id   AF-A0A4Y2VPV2-F1
#
_cell.length_a   1.000
_cell.length_b   1.000
_cell.length_c   1.000
_cell.angle_alpha   90.00
_cell.angle_beta   90.00
_cell.angle_gamma   90.00
#
_symmetry.space_group_name_H-M   'P 1'
#
loop_
_entity.id
_entity.type
_entity.pdbx_description
1 polymer ?
#
loop_
_entity_poly.entity_id
_entity_poly.type
_entity_poly.pdbx_seq_one_letter_code
_entity_poly.pdbx_strand_id
1 'polypeptide(L)'
;MKSLPKKKRCFYLDFDESDMHSPTKAVKVLQKAKEEKMKKNRKLKALQQQTGKLKKRVASLQQILKEIKKRSFITDGASDVLELSLTGPAEQLLKRTQFYSNKAYEYVRKTFSTSLPHPATLRRWCKTVEGNPGFTHEAFITLKQKSTEASSAGKKIICCLIVDEISIRKNIEWDGEKFSGYVDLGTQLDNDCLSPVKQALIFMLNANWKIPVAYF
;
A
#
# COMPACT_ATOMS: atom_id res chain seq x y z
N MET A 1 -17.69 -60.50 -27.62
CA MET A 1 -16.88 -59.28 -27.40
C MET A 1 -17.23 -58.25 -28.48
N LYS A 2 -17.88 -57.13 -28.13
CA LYS A 2 -18.25 -56.09 -29.09
C LYS A 2 -17.00 -55.26 -29.42
N SER A 3 -16.60 -55.20 -30.68
CA SER A 3 -15.47 -54.37 -31.13
C SER A 3 -15.77 -52.89 -30.89
N LEU A 4 -14.90 -52.21 -30.15
CA LEU A 4 -15.00 -50.76 -29.92
C LEU A 4 -15.03 -49.99 -31.25
N PRO A 5 -15.81 -48.88 -31.35
CA PRO A 5 -15.90 -48.11 -32.57
C PRO A 5 -14.52 -47.55 -32.95
N LYS A 6 -14.09 -47.77 -34.20
CA LYS A 6 -12.83 -47.22 -34.72
C LYS A 6 -12.87 -45.70 -34.64
N LYS A 7 -12.17 -45.13 -33.65
CA LYS A 7 -12.04 -43.68 -33.44
C LYS A 7 -11.48 -43.04 -34.71
N LYS A 8 -12.14 -42.01 -35.25
CA LYS A 8 -11.61 -41.24 -36.39
C LYS A 8 -10.31 -40.58 -35.94
N ARG A 9 -9.19 -41.06 -36.50
CA ARG A 9 -7.86 -40.51 -36.25
C ARG A 9 -7.80 -39.12 -36.89
N CYS A 10 -7.71 -38.08 -36.08
CA CYS A 10 -7.81 -36.68 -36.50
C CYS A 10 -6.47 -35.96 -36.45
N PHE A 11 -5.58 -36.34 -35.53
CA PHE A 11 -4.27 -35.71 -35.32
C PHE A 11 -3.13 -36.55 -35.90
N TYR A 12 -1.96 -35.94 -36.08
CA TYR A 12 -0.76 -36.65 -36.55
C TYR A 12 -0.33 -37.76 -35.57
N LEU A 13 -0.47 -37.50 -34.27
CA LEU A 13 -0.11 -38.43 -33.18
C LEU A 13 -1.06 -39.63 -33.04
N ASP A 14 -2.17 -39.66 -33.78
CA ASP A 14 -3.14 -40.75 -33.74
C ASP A 14 -2.75 -41.96 -34.64
N PHE A 15 -1.58 -41.92 -35.29
CA PHE A 15 -1.11 -42.95 -36.22
C PHE A 15 0.06 -43.74 -35.62
N ASP A 16 0.00 -45.07 -35.72
CA ASP A 16 1.02 -45.98 -35.20
C ASP A 16 2.04 -46.31 -36.30
N GLU A 17 3.23 -46.80 -35.93
CA GLU A 17 4.30 -47.14 -36.86
C GLU A 17 3.85 -48.15 -37.94
N SER A 18 2.98 -49.09 -37.55
CA SER A 18 2.36 -50.06 -38.46
C SER A 18 1.50 -49.42 -39.57
N ASP A 19 0.98 -48.21 -39.38
CA ASP A 19 0.19 -47.49 -40.38
C ASP A 19 1.07 -46.85 -41.48
N MET A 20 2.40 -46.81 -41.30
CA MET A 20 3.35 -46.32 -42.31
C MET A 20 3.62 -47.34 -43.43
N HIS A 21 3.34 -48.63 -43.20
CA HIS A 21 3.50 -49.68 -44.22
C HIS A 21 2.44 -49.62 -45.33
N SER A 22 1.33 -48.89 -45.11
CA SER A 22 0.31 -48.66 -46.13
C SER A 22 0.55 -47.31 -46.82
N PRO A 23 0.84 -47.27 -48.13
CA PRO A 23 1.16 -46.03 -48.86
C PRO A 23 0.07 -44.95 -48.69
N THR A 24 -1.20 -45.36 -48.70
CA THR A 24 -2.33 -44.44 -48.58
C THR A 24 -2.44 -43.81 -47.19
N LYS A 25 -2.06 -44.54 -46.14
CA LYS A 25 -2.09 -44.03 -44.76
C LYS A 25 -0.90 -43.10 -44.50
N ALA A 26 0.29 -43.49 -44.95
CA ALA A 26 1.51 -42.66 -44.84
C ALA A 26 1.31 -41.27 -45.48
N VAL A 27 0.69 -41.19 -46.66
CA VAL A 27 0.36 -39.91 -47.32
C VAL A 27 -0.58 -39.04 -46.48
N LYS A 28 -1.61 -39.62 -45.85
CA LYS A 28 -2.54 -38.88 -44.98
C LYS A 28 -1.85 -38.32 -43.73
N VAL A 29 -0.93 -39.08 -43.15
CA VAL A 29 -0.14 -38.62 -41.99
C VAL A 29 0.76 -37.45 -42.38
N LEU A 30 1.45 -37.57 -43.51
CA LEU A 30 2.32 -36.51 -44.03
C LEU A 30 1.54 -35.22 -44.35
N GLN A 31 0.31 -35.34 -44.85
CA GLN A 31 -0.56 -34.18 -45.10
C GLN A 31 -0.98 -33.48 -43.81
N LYS A 32 -1.38 -34.23 -42.78
CA LYS A 32 -1.69 -33.67 -41.45
C LYS A 32 -0.46 -33.03 -40.77
N ALA A 33 0.71 -33.65 -40.91
CA ALA A 33 1.97 -33.08 -40.43
C ALA A 33 2.26 -31.72 -41.09
N LYS A 34 2.05 -31.62 -42.41
CA LYS A 34 2.17 -30.37 -43.16
C LYS A 34 1.17 -29.31 -42.67
N GLU A 35 -0.08 -29.69 -42.42
CA GLU A 35 -1.10 -28.79 -41.88
C GLU A 35 -0.76 -28.28 -40.46
N GLU A 36 -0.31 -29.17 -39.57
CA GLU A 36 0.13 -28.78 -38.23
C GLU A 36 1.37 -27.87 -38.26
N LYS A 37 2.34 -28.17 -39.13
CA LYS A 37 3.51 -27.33 -39.37
C LYS A 37 3.10 -25.94 -39.85
N MET A 38 2.14 -25.86 -40.79
CA MET A 38 1.60 -24.59 -41.27
C MET A 38 0.90 -23.80 -40.16
N LYS A 39 0.09 -24.44 -39.31
CA LYS A 39 -0.56 -23.79 -38.14
C LYS A 39 0.46 -23.25 -37.15
N LYS A 40 1.48 -24.05 -36.79
CA LYS A 40 2.57 -23.63 -35.90
C LYS A 40 3.36 -22.45 -36.47
N ASN A 41 3.69 -22.48 -37.76
CA ASN A 41 4.40 -21.38 -38.44
C ASN A 41 3.59 -20.07 -38.45
N ARG A 42 2.27 -20.14 -38.67
CA ARG A 42 1.39 -18.96 -38.57
C ARG A 42 1.40 -18.37 -37.15
N LYS A 43 1.30 -19.22 -36.12
CA LYS A 43 1.33 -18.79 -34.70
C LYS A 43 2.68 -18.18 -34.33
N LEU A 44 3.78 -18.78 -34.79
CA LEU A 44 5.14 -18.30 -34.56
C LEU A 44 5.34 -16.91 -35.18
N LYS A 45 4.86 -16.68 -36.41
CA LYS A 45 4.88 -15.37 -37.06
C LYS A 45 4.07 -14.32 -36.29
N ALA A 46 2.87 -14.68 -35.82
CA ALA A 46 2.02 -13.78 -35.04
C ALA A 46 2.67 -13.38 -33.71
N LEU A 47 3.23 -14.35 -32.98
CA LEU A 47 3.96 -14.10 -31.73
C LEU A 47 5.18 -13.21 -31.97
N GLN A 48 6.01 -13.50 -32.97
CA GLN A 48 7.16 -12.67 -33.32
C GLN A 48 6.76 -11.22 -33.63
N GLN A 49 5.65 -11.00 -34.33
CA GLN A 49 5.12 -9.66 -34.58
C GLN A 49 4.69 -8.96 -33.28
N GLN A 50 4.03 -9.68 -32.37
CA GLN A 50 3.64 -9.14 -31.06
C GLN A 50 4.88 -8.75 -30.24
N THR A 51 5.90 -9.60 -30.20
CA THR A 51 7.17 -9.30 -29.52
C THR A 51 7.87 -8.09 -30.14
N GLY A 52 7.84 -7.96 -31.47
CA GLY A 52 8.37 -6.79 -32.17
C GLY A 52 7.63 -5.49 -31.82
N LYS A 53 6.29 -5.53 -31.77
CA LYS A 53 5.46 -4.38 -31.34
C LYS A 53 5.75 -3.99 -29.88
N LEU A 54 5.89 -4.98 -28.99
CA LEU A 54 6.22 -4.75 -27.58
C LEU A 54 7.61 -4.12 -27.43
N LYS A 55 8.64 -4.64 -28.13
CA LYS A 55 9.99 -4.05 -28.11
C LYS A 55 10.00 -2.59 -28.57
N LYS A 56 9.21 -2.25 -29.61
CA LYS A 56 9.07 -0.84 -30.07
C LYS A 56 8.41 0.05 -29.02
N ARG A 57 7.36 -0.43 -28.34
CA ARG A 57 6.73 0.29 -27.22
C ARG A 57 7.70 0.51 -26.07
N VAL A 58 8.46 -0.53 -25.70
CA VAL A 58 9.49 -0.43 -24.65
C VAL A 58 10.54 0.61 -25.03
N ALA A 59 11.06 0.61 -26.26
CA ALA A 59 12.04 1.59 -26.72
C ALA A 59 11.48 3.03 -26.67
N SER A 60 10.23 3.23 -27.09
CA SER A 60 9.55 4.54 -27.01
C SER A 60 9.38 5.00 -25.57
N LEU A 61 8.94 4.13 -24.66
CA LEU A 61 8.81 4.44 -23.24
C LEU A 61 10.18 4.76 -22.60
N GLN A 62 11.22 4.03 -22.97
CA GLN A 62 12.60 4.30 -22.53
C GLN A 62 13.09 5.67 -23.02
N GLN A 63 12.76 6.05 -24.25
CA GLN A 63 13.10 7.36 -24.80
C GLN A 63 12.38 8.49 -24.05
N ILE A 64 11.08 8.33 -23.78
CA ILE A 64 10.30 9.27 -22.97
C ILE A 64 10.91 9.40 -21.56
N LEU A 65 11.24 8.28 -20.90
CA LEU A 65 11.91 8.28 -19.59
C LEU A 65 13.26 9.01 -19.63
N LYS A 66 14.06 8.82 -20.69
CA LYS A 66 15.34 9.51 -20.87
C LYS A 66 15.15 11.04 -20.96
N GLU A 67 14.16 11.49 -21.72
CA GLU A 67 13.83 12.91 -21.84
C GLU A 67 13.32 13.49 -20.52
N ILE A 68 12.47 12.75 -19.79
CA ILE A 68 11.96 13.15 -18.46
C ILE A 68 13.11 13.26 -17.45
N LYS A 69 14.05 12.31 -17.44
CA LYS A 69 15.24 12.34 -16.57
C LYS A 69 16.16 13.51 -16.91
N LYS A 70 16.39 13.78 -18.20
CA LYS A 70 17.22 14.90 -18.67
C LYS A 70 16.63 16.27 -18.28
N ARG A 71 15.30 16.37 -18.22
CA ARG A 71 14.55 17.58 -17.84
C ARG A 71 14.27 17.69 -16.34
N SER A 72 14.92 16.86 -15.50
CA SER A 72 14.84 16.86 -14.02
C SER A 72 13.45 16.74 -13.39
N PHE A 73 12.48 16.07 -14.06
CA PHE A 73 11.12 15.93 -13.51
C PHE A 73 10.94 14.70 -12.60
N ILE A 74 11.70 13.62 -12.81
CA ILE A 74 11.67 12.42 -11.97
C ILE A 74 13.05 11.79 -11.96
N THR A 75 13.73 11.88 -10.81
CA THR A 75 14.89 11.06 -10.47
C THR A 75 14.45 10.18 -9.29
N ASP A 76 14.96 8.95 -9.14
CA ASP A 76 14.69 8.16 -7.91
C ASP A 76 15.02 8.96 -6.65
N GLY A 77 16.07 9.78 -6.73
CA GLY A 77 16.43 10.74 -5.68
C GLY A 77 15.54 11.98 -5.60
N ALA A 78 14.52 12.19 -6.43
CA ALA A 78 13.59 13.32 -6.26
C ALA A 78 12.60 13.05 -5.11
N SER A 79 12.22 11.78 -4.90
CA SER A 79 11.48 11.39 -3.71
C SER A 79 12.35 11.59 -2.47
N ASP A 80 13.59 11.09 -2.48
CA ASP A 80 14.50 11.21 -1.33
C ASP A 80 14.94 12.66 -1.09
N VAL A 81 15.20 13.44 -2.15
CA VAL A 81 15.52 14.88 -2.06
C VAL A 81 14.29 15.67 -1.62
N LEU A 82 13.07 15.33 -2.04
CA LEU A 82 11.86 15.96 -1.49
C LEU A 82 11.63 15.51 -0.04
N GLU A 83 11.86 14.26 0.33
CA GLU A 83 11.79 13.81 1.73
C GLU A 83 12.79 14.59 2.59
N LEU A 84 14.06 14.68 2.16
CA LEU A 84 15.10 15.48 2.82
C LEU A 84 14.78 16.98 2.81
N SER A 85 14.26 17.52 1.70
CA SER A 85 13.92 18.96 1.56
C SER A 85 12.66 19.35 2.32
N LEU A 86 11.77 18.41 2.59
CA LEU A 86 10.54 18.63 3.34
C LEU A 86 10.71 18.33 4.83
N THR A 87 11.86 17.82 5.29
CA THR A 87 12.10 17.60 6.73
C THR A 87 11.94 18.89 7.55
N GLY A 88 11.38 18.74 8.76
CA GLY A 88 11.22 19.85 9.70
C GLY A 88 9.94 20.67 9.50
N PRO A 89 10.00 22.01 9.41
CA PRO A 89 8.79 22.85 9.39
C PRO A 89 7.85 22.60 8.19
N ALA A 90 8.41 22.23 7.03
CA ALA A 90 7.63 21.98 5.82
C ALA A 90 6.77 20.72 5.96
N GLU A 91 7.33 19.62 6.47
CA GLU A 91 6.61 18.40 6.81
C GLU A 91 5.47 18.69 7.81
N GLN A 92 5.74 19.44 8.87
CA GLN A 92 4.72 19.81 9.86
C GLN A 92 3.57 20.60 9.23
N LEU A 93 3.89 21.52 8.31
CA LEU A 93 2.88 22.31 7.59
C LEU A 93 2.03 21.42 6.66
N LEU A 94 2.64 20.47 5.95
CA LEU A 94 1.93 19.54 5.08
C LEU A 94 1.04 18.57 5.88
N LYS A 95 1.55 18.01 7.00
CA LYS A 95 0.75 17.19 7.92
C LYS A 95 -0.46 17.97 8.44
N ARG A 96 -0.25 19.22 8.85
CA ARG A 96 -1.29 20.11 9.37
C ARG A 96 -2.38 20.40 8.32
N THR A 97 -1.98 20.74 7.09
CA THR A 97 -2.95 21.02 6.00
C THR A 97 -3.79 19.79 5.65
N GLN A 98 -3.17 18.61 5.58
CA GLN A 98 -3.89 17.34 5.40
C GLN A 98 -4.84 17.05 6.57
N PHE A 99 -4.40 17.26 7.82
CA PHE A 99 -5.21 17.01 9.01
C PHE A 99 -6.49 17.85 9.03
N TYR A 100 -6.40 19.14 8.68
CA TYR A 100 -7.58 20.00 8.62
C TYR A 100 -8.49 19.70 7.43
N SER A 101 -7.93 19.39 6.25
CA SER A 101 -8.73 19.08 5.06
C SER A 101 -7.93 18.35 3.98
N ASN A 102 -8.28 17.07 3.77
CA ASN A 102 -7.77 16.28 2.64
C ASN A 102 -8.05 16.97 1.29
N LYS A 103 -9.22 17.60 1.14
CA LYS A 103 -9.59 18.31 -0.10
C LYS A 103 -8.71 19.53 -0.35
N ALA A 104 -8.40 20.29 0.69
CA ALA A 104 -7.52 21.45 0.59
C ALA A 104 -6.11 21.01 0.18
N TYR A 105 -5.60 19.94 0.80
CA TYR A 105 -4.31 19.38 0.42
C TYR A 105 -4.29 18.89 -1.03
N GLU A 106 -5.32 18.16 -1.48
CA GLU A 106 -5.43 17.69 -2.87
C GLU A 106 -5.46 18.85 -3.87
N TYR A 107 -6.18 19.92 -3.55
CA TYR A 107 -6.22 21.13 -4.37
C TYR A 107 -4.84 21.79 -4.48
N VAL A 108 -4.15 21.96 -3.35
CA VAL A 108 -2.79 22.52 -3.30
C VAL A 108 -1.84 21.63 -4.10
N ARG A 109 -1.88 20.32 -3.87
CA ARG A 109 -1.07 19.33 -4.62
C ARG A 109 -1.31 19.39 -6.13
N LYS A 110 -2.56 19.57 -6.56
CA LYS A 110 -2.93 19.73 -7.97
C LYS A 110 -2.39 21.03 -8.55
N THR A 111 -2.50 22.13 -7.80
CA THR A 111 -2.00 23.45 -8.20
C THR A 111 -0.47 23.46 -8.36
N PHE A 112 0.25 22.78 -7.46
CA PHE A 112 1.71 22.64 -7.52
C PHE A 112 2.18 21.48 -8.40
N SER A 113 1.45 21.15 -9.48
CA SER A 113 1.87 20.12 -10.47
C SER A 113 2.34 18.80 -9.85
N THR A 114 1.74 18.37 -8.74
CA THR A 114 2.10 17.16 -8.00
C THR A 114 3.51 17.12 -7.38
N SER A 115 4.17 18.27 -7.23
CA SER A 115 5.44 18.41 -6.50
C SER A 115 5.34 18.11 -5.00
N LEU A 116 4.11 18.06 -4.46
CA LEU A 116 3.87 17.65 -3.08
C LEU A 116 3.73 16.13 -2.93
N PRO A 117 4.09 15.58 -1.76
CA PRO A 117 4.00 14.16 -1.48
C PRO A 117 2.62 13.58 -1.80
N HIS A 118 2.58 12.29 -2.11
CA HIS A 118 1.28 11.62 -2.22
C HIS A 118 0.63 11.54 -0.82
N PRO A 119 -0.70 11.62 -0.67
CA PRO A 119 -1.37 11.44 0.62
C PRO A 119 -1.00 10.12 1.34
N ALA A 120 -0.61 9.08 0.60
CA ALA A 120 -0.09 7.85 1.18
C ALA A 120 1.25 8.04 1.93
N THR A 121 2.13 8.89 1.39
CA THR A 121 3.40 9.27 2.03
C THR A 121 3.13 10.03 3.32
N LEU A 122 2.19 10.98 3.31
CA LEU A 122 1.78 11.70 4.52
C LEU A 122 1.23 10.77 5.60
N ARG A 123 0.38 9.80 5.23
CA ARG A 123 -0.12 8.78 6.17
C ARG A 123 1.02 7.98 6.78
N ARG A 124 2.02 7.61 5.98
CA ARG A 124 3.22 6.92 6.45
C ARG A 124 4.00 7.76 7.46
N TRP A 125 4.20 9.05 7.20
CA TRP A 125 4.86 9.96 8.14
C TRP A 125 4.07 10.19 9.43
N CYS A 126 2.75 10.03 9.42
CA CYS A 126 1.91 10.10 10.62
C CYS A 126 1.88 8.78 11.40
N LYS A 127 2.28 7.64 10.80
CA LYS A 127 2.28 6.33 11.45
C LYS A 127 3.35 6.19 12.54
N THR A 128 4.36 7.07 12.55
CA THR A 128 5.48 7.00 13.50
C THR A 128 5.07 7.23 14.96
N VAL A 129 3.90 7.80 15.22
CA VAL A 129 3.45 8.08 16.59
C VAL A 129 2.74 6.85 17.16
N GLU A 130 3.20 6.38 18.32
CA GLU A 130 2.55 5.29 19.05
C GLU A 130 1.20 5.77 19.58
N GLY A 131 0.13 5.22 19.00
CA GLY A 131 -1.24 5.53 19.39
C GLY A 131 -1.84 4.47 20.29
N ASN A 132 -1.06 3.86 21.19
CA ASN A 132 -1.54 2.79 22.07
C ASN A 132 -2.27 3.35 23.31
N PRO A 133 -3.20 2.58 23.92
CA PRO A 133 -3.80 2.95 25.19
C PRO A 133 -2.72 3.06 26.27
N GLY A 134 -2.94 3.96 27.21
CA GLY A 134 -2.04 4.33 28.28
C GLY A 134 -1.65 5.80 28.26
N PHE A 135 -0.53 6.09 28.94
CA PHE A 135 0.04 7.42 29.05
C PHE A 135 0.85 7.78 27.81
N THR A 136 0.54 8.91 27.19
CA THR A 136 1.25 9.37 25.98
C THR A 136 2.57 10.04 26.36
N HIS A 137 3.70 9.44 26.00
CA HIS A 137 5.02 9.96 26.34
C HIS A 137 5.27 11.37 25.78
N GLU A 138 4.82 11.63 24.56
CA GLU A 138 4.93 12.92 23.87
C GLU A 138 4.19 14.04 24.62
N ALA A 139 3.07 13.72 25.28
CA ALA A 139 2.36 14.65 26.13
C ALA A 139 3.23 15.07 27.31
N PHE A 140 3.90 14.12 27.98
CA PHE A 140 4.80 14.42 29.10
C PHE A 140 6.05 15.19 28.70
N ILE A 141 6.64 14.90 27.53
CA ILE A 141 7.75 15.74 26.98
C ILE A 141 7.27 17.18 26.83
N THR A 142 6.11 17.38 26.21
CA THR A 142 5.53 18.70 25.98
C THR A 142 5.24 19.43 27.29
N LEU A 143 4.70 18.73 28.28
CA LEU A 143 4.43 19.27 29.61
C LEU A 143 5.72 19.67 30.33
N LYS A 144 6.78 18.85 30.24
CA LYS A 144 8.10 19.16 30.79
C LYS A 144 8.66 20.44 30.18
N GLN A 145 8.60 20.57 28.86
CA GLN A 145 9.06 21.78 28.17
C GLN A 145 8.27 23.03 28.60
N LYS A 146 6.94 22.95 28.63
CA LYS A 146 6.09 24.06 29.11
C LYS A 146 6.40 24.43 30.56
N SER A 147 6.62 23.44 31.42
CA SER A 147 7.01 23.66 32.81
C SER A 147 8.35 24.38 32.91
N THR A 148 9.34 24.02 32.10
CA THR A 148 10.63 24.71 32.09
C THR A 148 10.51 26.16 31.61
N GLU A 149 9.74 26.41 30.56
CA GLU A 149 9.48 27.76 30.03
C GLU A 149 8.77 28.65 31.06
N ALA A 150 7.77 28.10 31.77
CA ALA A 150 7.08 28.82 32.83
C ALA A 150 8.00 29.13 34.01
N SER A 151 8.82 28.17 34.44
CA SER A 151 9.81 28.37 35.50
C SER A 151 10.84 29.45 35.14
N SER A 152 11.34 29.48 33.91
CA SER A 152 12.24 30.53 33.42
C SER A 152 11.57 31.91 33.42
N ALA A 153 10.26 31.98 33.23
CA ALA A 153 9.48 33.20 33.33
C ALA A 153 9.03 33.53 34.78
N GLY A 154 9.46 32.76 35.79
CA GLY A 154 9.07 32.93 37.19
C GLY A 154 7.60 32.60 37.49
N LYS A 155 6.94 31.83 36.62
CA LYS A 155 5.51 31.48 36.71
C LYS A 155 5.34 30.01 37.09
N LYS A 156 4.39 29.72 37.97
CA LYS A 156 3.96 28.36 38.27
C LYS A 156 2.79 27.97 37.37
N ILE A 157 2.87 26.81 36.73
CA ILE A 157 1.73 26.25 35.98
C ILE A 157 0.75 25.63 36.97
N ILE A 158 -0.50 26.05 36.87
CA ILE A 158 -1.64 25.43 37.55
C ILE A 158 -2.56 24.89 36.46
N CYS A 159 -2.98 23.63 36.59
CA CYS A 159 -3.86 22.98 35.64
C CYS A 159 -4.87 22.09 36.38
N CYS A 160 -6.02 21.88 35.74
CA CYS A 160 -7.04 20.95 36.20
C CYS A 160 -6.90 19.63 35.44
N LEU A 161 -6.94 18.51 36.15
CA LEU A 161 -7.11 17.20 35.52
C LEU A 161 -8.61 16.96 35.28
N ILE A 162 -8.96 16.79 34.02
CA ILE A 162 -10.29 16.41 33.57
C ILE A 162 -10.24 14.94 33.18
N VAL A 163 -11.19 14.17 33.70
CA VAL A 163 -11.36 12.76 33.37
C VAL A 163 -12.79 12.60 32.86
N ASP A 164 -12.95 11.97 31.70
CA ASP A 164 -14.26 11.74 31.09
C ASP A 164 -14.29 10.44 30.30
N GLU A 165 -15.47 9.86 30.13
CA GLU A 165 -15.70 8.63 29.36
C GLU A 165 -16.36 8.95 28.01
N ILE A 166 -15.81 8.44 26.92
CA ILE A 166 -16.37 8.57 25.59
C ILE A 166 -16.88 7.23 25.10
N SER A 167 -18.16 7.16 24.74
CA SER A 167 -18.73 5.97 24.10
C SER A 167 -18.14 5.77 22.70
N ILE A 168 -17.63 4.57 22.45
CA ILE A 168 -17.02 4.17 21.17
C ILE A 168 -17.82 3.06 20.50
N ARG A 169 -17.77 3.02 19.17
CA ARG A 169 -18.41 1.96 18.40
C ARG A 169 -17.64 0.68 18.59
N LYS A 170 -18.35 -0.40 18.88
CA LYS A 170 -17.76 -1.75 18.95
C LYS A 170 -17.22 -2.12 17.58
N ASN A 171 -15.92 -2.27 17.49
CA ASN A 171 -15.23 -2.72 16.30
C ASN A 171 -13.94 -3.42 16.74
N ILE A 172 -13.73 -4.64 16.25
CA ILE A 172 -12.52 -5.41 16.56
C ILE A 172 -11.75 -5.54 15.26
N GLU A 173 -10.54 -5.00 15.25
CA GLU A 173 -9.67 -4.98 14.08
C GLU A 173 -8.32 -5.62 14.41
N TRP A 174 -7.83 -6.42 13.49
CA TRP A 174 -6.47 -6.96 13.52
C TRP A 174 -5.56 -6.01 12.73
N ASP A 175 -4.58 -5.41 13.41
CA ASP A 175 -3.65 -4.45 12.78
C ASP A 175 -2.43 -5.11 12.10
N GLY A 176 -2.32 -6.45 12.21
CA GLY A 176 -1.18 -7.24 11.75
C GLY A 176 -0.32 -7.79 12.89
N GLU A 177 -0.40 -7.19 14.07
CA GLU A 177 0.42 -7.48 15.25
C GLU A 177 -0.44 -7.82 16.48
N LYS A 178 -1.52 -7.07 16.70
CA LYS A 178 -2.45 -7.25 17.82
C LYS A 178 -3.91 -7.03 17.42
N PHE A 179 -4.81 -7.56 18.24
CA PHE A 179 -6.23 -7.22 18.14
C PHE A 179 -6.51 -5.92 18.90
N SER A 180 -7.05 -4.94 18.19
CA SER A 180 -7.55 -3.69 18.77
C SER A 180 -9.08 -3.76 18.88
N GLY A 181 -9.65 -3.22 19.97
CA GLY A 181 -11.10 -3.20 20.19
C GLY A 181 -11.59 -4.01 21.40
N TYR A 182 -10.68 -4.55 22.19
CA TYR A 182 -10.98 -5.15 23.50
C TYR A 182 -10.73 -4.15 24.63
N VAL A 183 -11.32 -4.41 25.80
CA VAL A 183 -11.09 -3.60 27.00
C VAL A 183 -9.62 -3.68 27.41
N ASP A 184 -8.94 -2.53 27.46
CA ASP A 184 -7.56 -2.40 27.93
C ASP A 184 -7.53 -1.47 29.14
N LEU A 185 -7.25 -2.02 30.33
CA LEU A 185 -7.14 -1.26 31.58
C LEU A 185 -5.68 -0.96 31.94
N GLY A 186 -4.74 -1.12 31.01
CA GLY A 186 -3.30 -0.96 31.24
C GLY A 186 -2.67 -2.12 32.02
N THR A 187 -3.37 -3.24 32.17
CA THR A 187 -2.89 -4.41 32.92
C THR A 187 -2.01 -5.36 32.10
N GLN A 188 -1.76 -5.06 30.81
CA GLN A 188 -0.97 -5.89 29.88
C GLN A 188 -1.43 -7.36 29.84
N LEU A 189 -2.73 -7.60 30.06
CA LEU A 189 -3.29 -8.95 30.03
C LEU A 189 -3.80 -9.23 28.61
N ASP A 190 -2.99 -9.88 27.79
CA ASP A 190 -3.47 -10.51 26.55
C ASP A 190 -4.22 -11.78 26.94
N ASN A 191 -5.52 -11.63 27.21
CA ASN A 191 -6.38 -12.74 27.56
C ASN A 191 -7.52 -12.83 26.53
N ASP A 192 -7.67 -14.00 25.90
CA ASP A 192 -8.68 -14.26 24.85
C ASP A 192 -10.14 -14.09 25.33
N CYS A 193 -10.33 -13.88 26.64
CA CYS A 193 -11.63 -13.68 27.29
C CYS A 193 -12.03 -12.21 27.45
N LEU A 194 -11.24 -11.24 26.96
CA LEU A 194 -11.57 -9.83 27.12
C LEU A 194 -12.83 -9.45 26.32
N SER A 195 -13.73 -8.71 26.96
CA SER A 195 -14.94 -8.23 26.29
C SER A 195 -14.64 -7.10 25.31
N PRO A 196 -15.42 -6.94 24.23
CA PRO A 196 -15.30 -5.80 23.33
C PRO A 196 -15.51 -4.47 24.08
N VAL A 197 -14.65 -3.49 23.80
CA VAL A 197 -14.70 -2.18 24.45
C VAL A 197 -15.97 -1.41 24.06
N LYS A 198 -16.53 -0.65 25.02
CA LYS A 198 -17.73 0.18 24.81
C LYS A 198 -17.47 1.66 25.01
N GLN A 199 -16.51 1.99 25.87
CA GLN A 199 -16.16 3.35 26.24
C GLN A 199 -14.64 3.45 26.35
N ALA A 200 -14.10 4.63 26.07
CA ALA A 200 -12.72 4.99 26.33
C ALA A 200 -12.68 6.04 27.44
N LEU A 201 -11.84 5.83 28.45
CA LEU A 201 -11.60 6.76 29.54
C LEU A 201 -10.46 7.69 29.16
N ILE A 202 -10.69 9.00 29.13
CA ILE A 202 -9.71 10.00 28.67
C ILE A 202 -9.29 10.89 29.83
N PHE A 203 -7.99 11.07 29.97
CA PHE A 203 -7.36 11.99 30.92
C PHE A 203 -6.81 13.20 30.16
N MET A 204 -7.26 14.40 30.52
CA MET A 204 -6.86 15.64 29.89
C MET A 204 -6.45 16.69 30.93
N LEU A 205 -5.30 17.32 30.73
CA LEU A 205 -4.90 18.48 31.52
C LEU A 205 -5.39 19.76 30.85
N ASN A 206 -6.13 20.57 31.61
CA ASN A 206 -6.71 21.83 31.18
C ASN A 206 -6.06 23.01 31.92
N ALA A 207 -5.44 23.90 31.15
CA ALA A 207 -4.89 25.18 31.56
C ALA A 207 -5.21 26.21 30.44
N ASN A 208 -4.34 27.20 30.21
CA ASN A 208 -4.39 28.02 28.99
C ASN A 208 -4.20 27.20 27.69
N TRP A 209 -3.96 25.89 27.82
CA TRP A 209 -3.88 24.90 26.77
C TRP A 209 -4.60 23.63 27.25
N LYS A 210 -5.01 22.79 26.31
CA LYS A 210 -5.60 21.47 26.59
C LYS A 210 -4.70 20.40 26.01
N ILE A 211 -4.23 19.48 26.84
CA ILE A 211 -3.38 18.36 26.41
C ILE A 211 -4.00 17.05 26.93
N PRO A 212 -4.43 16.13 26.04
CA PRO A 212 -4.74 14.76 26.46
C PRO A 212 -3.43 14.07 26.88
N VAL A 213 -3.43 13.48 28.08
CA VAL A 213 -2.23 12.86 28.68
C VAL A 213 -2.29 11.34 28.69
N ALA A 214 -3.50 10.78 28.71
CA ALA A 214 -3.70 9.35 28.64
C ALA A 214 -5.11 9.02 28.14
N TYR A 215 -5.25 7.81 27.63
CA TYR A 215 -6.54 7.19 27.41
C TYR A 215 -6.47 5.69 27.69
N PHE A 216 -7.57 5.07 28.12
CA PHE A 216 -7.69 3.64 28.35
C PHE A 216 -9.01 3.14 27.73
#